data_AF-A0A2S2P287-F1
#
_entry.id   AF-A0A2S2P287-F1
#
_cell.length_a   1.000
_cell.length_b   1.000
_cell.length_c   1.000
_cell.angle_alpha   90.00
_cell.angle_beta   90.00
_cell.angle_gamma   90.00
#
_symmetry.space_group_name_H-M   'P 1'
#
loop_
_entity.id
_entity.type
_entity.pdbx_description
1 polymer ?
#
loop_
_entity_poly.entity_id
_entity_poly.type
_entity_poly.pdbx_seq_one_letter_code
_entity_poly.pdbx_strand_id
1 'polypeptide(L)'
;MFKPPYKLKDRKALLKLLKQQDLKGLGGIMMDDIQESLPNCEKALKHLQNEILYVCRPGDKKKVMFYNDKSATIDINEEFKKMWRSIAVENMDDEKIEEHLEKQGISSMQD
;
A
#
# COMPACT_ATOMS: atom_id res chain seq x y z
N MET A 1 12.48 22.75 -25.00
CA MET A 1 13.36 22.08 -24.02
C MET A 1 12.46 21.26 -23.10
N PHE A 2 12.64 19.94 -23.07
CA PHE A 2 11.80 19.03 -22.29
C PHE A 2 12.11 19.14 -20.78
N LYS A 3 11.08 19.11 -19.93
CA LYS A 3 11.22 19.14 -18.46
C LYS A 3 10.50 17.92 -17.89
N PRO A 4 11.22 16.93 -17.34
CA PRO A 4 10.57 15.76 -16.77
C PRO A 4 9.70 16.15 -15.55
N PRO A 5 8.65 15.36 -15.23
CA PRO A 5 7.76 15.61 -14.10
C PRO A 5 8.51 15.73 -12.77
N TYR A 6 9.55 14.92 -12.59
CA TYR A 6 10.39 14.90 -11.40
C TYR A 6 11.87 15.04 -11.75
N LYS A 7 12.63 15.71 -10.87
CA LYS A 7 14.09 15.82 -11.00
C LYS A 7 14.76 14.69 -10.24
N LEU A 8 14.80 13.49 -10.83
CA LEU A 8 15.38 12.30 -10.22
C LEU A 8 16.78 12.02 -10.78
N LYS A 9 17.78 12.03 -9.90
CA LYS A 9 19.18 11.77 -10.27
C LYS A 9 19.57 10.31 -10.12
N ASP A 10 19.02 9.63 -9.12
CA ASP A 10 19.38 8.27 -8.74
C ASP A 10 18.25 7.57 -7.97
N ARG A 11 18.49 6.30 -7.62
CA ARG A 11 17.55 5.49 -6.82
C ARG A 11 17.27 6.11 -5.43
N LYS A 12 18.24 6.81 -4.84
CA LYS A 12 18.07 7.43 -3.51
C LYS A 12 17.10 8.60 -3.59
N ALA A 13 17.18 9.40 -4.64
CA ALA A 13 16.24 10.49 -4.92
C ALA A 13 14.81 9.95 -5.12
N LEU A 14 14.65 8.83 -5.84
CA LEU A 14 13.35 8.18 -6.00
C LEU A 14 12.77 7.72 -4.65
N LEU A 15 13.56 7.00 -3.84
CA LEU A 15 13.11 6.54 -2.53
C LEU A 15 12.75 7.70 -1.61
N LYS A 16 13.55 8.78 -1.62
CA LYS A 16 13.26 10.00 -0.84
C LYS A 16 11.95 10.64 -1.28
N LEU A 17 11.69 10.71 -2.59
CA LEU A 17 10.44 11.25 -3.13
C LEU A 17 9.23 10.42 -2.66
N LEU A 18 9.29 9.10 -2.77
CA LEU A 18 8.20 8.21 -2.33
C LEU A 18 7.94 8.33 -0.82
N LYS A 19 9.00 8.36 0.01
CA LYS A 19 8.87 8.60 1.46
C LYS A 19 8.22 9.94 1.77
N GLN A 20 8.54 10.98 1.01
CA GLN A 20 7.97 12.31 1.21
C GLN A 20 6.48 12.35 0.80
N GLN A 21 6.09 11.64 -0.26
CA GLN A 21 4.69 11.53 -0.66
C GLN A 21 3.87 10.84 0.42
N ASP A 22 4.39 9.73 0.95
CA ASP A 22 3.78 8.95 2.02
C ASP A 22 3.61 9.78 3.31
N LEU A 23 4.70 10.38 3.79
CA LEU A 23 4.71 11.22 4.99
C LEU A 23 3.72 12.41 4.90
N LYS A 24 3.50 12.94 3.70
CA LYS A 24 2.58 14.07 3.47
C LYS A 24 1.17 13.64 3.09
N GLY A 25 0.91 12.34 2.93
CA GLY A 25 -0.40 11.84 2.49
C GLY A 25 -0.78 12.25 1.06
N LEU A 26 0.19 12.47 0.17
CA LEU A 26 -0.03 12.96 -1.20
C LEU A 26 -0.35 11.83 -2.20
N GLY A 27 -0.37 10.58 -1.74
CA GLY A 27 -0.68 9.41 -2.54
C GLY A 27 0.50 8.91 -3.38
N GLY A 28 0.20 8.03 -4.33
CA GLY A 28 1.20 7.36 -5.14
C GLY A 28 1.59 8.13 -6.40
N ILE A 29 2.71 7.76 -7.00
CA ILE A 29 3.23 8.36 -8.23
C ILE A 29 3.09 7.39 -9.39
N MET A 30 2.70 7.87 -10.57
CA MET A 30 2.62 7.04 -11.78
C MET A 30 4.01 6.52 -12.17
N MET A 31 4.09 5.24 -12.52
CA MET A 31 5.33 4.63 -12.96
C MET A 31 5.89 5.29 -14.23
N ASP A 32 5.01 5.72 -15.15
CA ASP A 32 5.36 6.44 -16.37
C ASP A 32 6.16 7.72 -16.05
N ASP A 33 5.68 8.52 -15.09
CA ASP A 33 6.35 9.76 -14.68
C ASP A 33 7.75 9.48 -14.09
N ILE A 34 7.90 8.37 -13.37
CA ILE A 34 9.20 7.94 -12.83
C ILE A 34 10.13 7.48 -13.94
N GLN A 35 9.64 6.72 -14.92
CA GLN A 35 10.42 6.27 -16.08
C GLN A 35 10.92 7.45 -16.92
N GLU A 36 10.07 8.47 -17.12
CA GLU A 36 10.42 9.70 -17.81
C GLU A 36 11.46 10.54 -17.04
N SER A 37 11.42 10.46 -15.70
CA SER A 37 12.22 11.30 -14.81
C SER A 37 13.55 10.69 -14.37
N LEU A 38 13.69 9.35 -14.37
CA LEU A 38 14.82 8.63 -13.79
C LEU A 38 15.66 7.90 -14.86
N PRO A 39 16.92 8.31 -15.07
CA PRO A 39 17.85 7.55 -15.91
C PRO A 39 18.06 6.12 -15.37
N ASN A 40 18.15 5.13 -16.26
CA ASN A 40 18.33 3.71 -15.89
C ASN A 40 17.25 3.20 -14.90
N CYS A 41 16.02 3.66 -15.06
CA CYS A 41 14.89 3.40 -14.14
C CYS A 41 14.76 1.91 -13.78
N GLU A 42 14.77 0.99 -14.74
CA GLU A 42 14.60 -0.45 -14.48
C GLU A 42 15.61 -1.01 -13.47
N LYS A 43 16.87 -0.60 -13.56
CA LYS A 43 17.92 -1.04 -12.63
C LYS A 43 17.64 -0.51 -11.23
N ALA A 44 17.24 0.76 -11.12
CA ALA A 44 16.88 1.37 -9.85
C ALA A 44 15.66 0.69 -9.21
N LEU A 45 14.63 0.37 -10.00
CA LEU A 45 13.42 -0.30 -9.52
C LEU A 45 13.70 -1.71 -9.02
N LYS A 46 14.54 -2.48 -9.72
CA LYS A 46 14.97 -3.81 -9.24
C LYS A 46 15.68 -3.73 -7.88
N HIS A 47 16.53 -2.73 -7.67
CA HIS A 47 17.19 -2.52 -6.38
C HIS A 47 16.23 -2.09 -5.26
N LEU A 48 15.12 -1.44 -5.60
CA LEU A 48 14.15 -0.91 -4.64
C LEU A 48 12.88 -1.76 -4.54
N GLN A 49 12.86 -2.97 -5.10
CA GLN A 49 11.65 -3.79 -5.21
C GLN A 49 10.95 -4.07 -3.87
N ASN A 50 11.71 -4.14 -2.76
CA ASN A 50 11.16 -4.37 -1.42
C ASN A 50 10.71 -3.08 -0.71
N GLU A 51 11.05 -1.91 -1.26
CA GLU A 51 10.78 -0.59 -0.68
C GLU A 51 9.60 0.11 -1.38
N ILE A 52 9.05 -0.49 -2.43
CA ILE A 52 8.03 0.10 -3.30
C ILE A 52 6.86 -0.87 -3.43
N LEU A 53 5.65 -0.37 -3.16
CA LEU A 53 4.40 -1.07 -3.46
C LEU A 53 3.88 -0.62 -4.82
N TYR A 54 3.36 -1.57 -5.60
CA TYR A 54 2.77 -1.32 -6.91
C TYR A 54 1.28 -1.63 -6.88
N VAL A 55 0.47 -0.65 -7.26
CA VAL A 55 -0.98 -0.82 -7.45
C VAL A 55 -1.29 -0.64 -8.92
N CYS A 56 -1.91 -1.65 -9.53
CA CYS A 56 -2.44 -1.54 -10.89
C CYS A 56 -3.83 -0.91 -10.83
N ARG A 57 -4.03 0.19 -11.54
CA ARG A 57 -5.35 0.81 -11.66
C ARG A 57 -6.27 -0.07 -12.52
N PRO A 58 -7.51 -0.35 -12.07
CA PRO A 58 -8.40 -1.28 -12.75
C PRO A 58 -8.87 -0.80 -14.13
N GLY A 59 -8.89 0.52 -14.40
CA GLY A 59 -9.36 1.08 -15.67
C GLY A 59 -8.33 1.05 -16.80
N ASP A 60 -7.11 1.51 -16.54
CA ASP A 60 -6.06 1.72 -17.57
C ASP A 60 -4.88 0.75 -17.43
N LYS A 61 -4.89 -0.13 -16.41
CA LYS A 61 -3.80 -1.05 -16.06
C LYS A 61 -2.46 -0.35 -15.78
N LYS A 62 -2.46 0.98 -15.58
CA LYS A 62 -1.26 1.72 -15.24
C LYS A 62 -0.83 1.39 -13.81
N LYS A 63 0.49 1.38 -13.60
CA LYS A 63 1.09 1.12 -12.29
C LYS A 63 1.31 2.42 -11.54
N VAL A 64 0.81 2.46 -10.32
CA VAL A 64 1.06 3.52 -9.35
C VAL A 64 2.02 2.97 -8.29
N MET A 65 3.05 3.75 -7.98
CA MET A 65 4.11 3.41 -7.04
C MET A 65 3.89 4.14 -5.72
N PHE A 66 3.98 3.39 -4.62
CA PHE A 66 3.90 3.90 -3.25
C PHE A 66 5.16 3.50 -2.48
N TYR A 67 5.49 4.24 -1.42
CA TYR A 67 6.50 3.79 -0.47
C TYR A 67 5.94 2.59 0.32
N ASN A 68 6.75 1.54 0.47
CA ASN A 68 6.41 0.41 1.33
C ASN A 68 6.87 0.69 2.76
N ASP A 69 6.01 1.28 3.59
CA ASP A 69 6.30 1.39 5.01
C ASP A 69 6.19 0.02 5.69
N LYS A 70 7.33 -0.48 6.16
CA LYS A 70 7.45 -1.79 6.81
C LYS A 70 7.09 -1.76 8.29
N SER A 71 6.82 -0.58 8.86
CA SER A 71 6.47 -0.43 10.29
C SER A 71 5.25 -1.26 10.70
N ALA A 72 4.30 -1.47 9.77
CA ALA A 72 3.05 -2.20 10.00
C ALA A 72 2.97 -3.52 9.21
N THR A 73 4.10 -4.06 8.74
CA THR A 73 4.07 -5.35 8.01
C THR A 73 3.88 -6.51 8.97
N ILE A 74 2.78 -7.24 8.81
CA ILE A 74 2.51 -8.49 9.52
C ILE A 74 2.47 -9.61 8.48
N ASP A 75 3.32 -10.62 8.67
CA ASP A 75 3.27 -11.83 7.85
C ASP A 75 2.20 -12.77 8.41
N ILE A 76 1.18 -13.02 7.60
CA ILE A 76 0.04 -13.87 7.95
C ILE A 76 -0.03 -14.98 6.91
N ASN A 77 -0.13 -16.22 7.37
CA ASN A 77 -0.29 -17.39 6.50
C ASN A 77 -1.56 -17.24 5.62
N GLU A 78 -1.46 -17.65 4.35
CA GLU A 78 -2.58 -17.60 3.41
C GLU A 78 -3.81 -18.40 3.87
N GLU A 79 -3.62 -19.48 4.63
CA GLU A 79 -4.73 -20.23 5.23
C GLU A 79 -5.53 -19.37 6.21
N PHE A 80 -4.85 -18.61 7.07
CA PHE A 80 -5.51 -17.68 7.99
C PHE A 80 -6.19 -16.53 7.23
N LYS A 81 -5.59 -16.02 6.15
CA LYS A 81 -6.23 -14.99 5.30
C LYS A 81 -7.49 -15.52 4.60
N LYS A 82 -7.49 -16.80 4.20
CA LYS A 82 -8.65 -17.44 3.59
C LYS A 82 -9.76 -17.67 4.61
N MET A 83 -9.41 -18.15 5.80
CA MET A 83 -10.34 -18.33 6.91
C MET A 83 -10.97 -16.99 7.32
N TRP A 84 -10.16 -15.94 7.47
CA TRP A 84 -10.64 -14.58 7.77
C TRP A 84 -11.67 -14.10 6.74
N ARG A 85 -11.37 -14.26 5.44
CA ARG A 85 -12.28 -13.87 4.36
C ARG A 85 -13.53 -14.74 4.21
N SER A 86 -13.57 -15.92 4.84
CA SER A 86 -14.73 -16.82 4.77
C SER A 86 -15.86 -16.41 5.73
N ILE A 87 -15.55 -15.56 6.71
CA ILE A 87 -16.53 -15.06 7.67
C ILE A 87 -17.22 -13.83 7.06
N ALA A 88 -18.46 -14.00 6.62
CA ALA A 88 -19.24 -12.94 5.99
C ALA A 88 -19.87 -12.02 7.05
N VAL A 89 -19.27 -10.86 7.28
CA VAL A 89 -19.80 -9.82 8.16
C VAL A 89 -20.47 -8.66 7.40
N GLU A 90 -20.32 -8.60 6.07
CA GLU A 90 -20.74 -7.46 5.23
C GLU A 90 -22.24 -7.13 5.31
N ASN A 91 -23.08 -8.13 5.62
CA ASN A 91 -24.53 -7.96 5.73
C ASN A 91 -25.03 -8.13 7.18
N MET A 92 -24.11 -8.15 8.16
CA MET A 92 -24.47 -8.23 9.57
C MET A 92 -24.62 -6.83 10.13
N ASP A 93 -25.62 -6.67 11.00
CA ASP A 93 -25.82 -5.45 11.77
C ASP A 93 -24.80 -5.39 12.91
N ASP A 94 -24.31 -4.19 13.24
CA ASP A 94 -23.31 -3.98 14.28
C ASP A 94 -23.83 -4.48 15.65
N GLU A 95 -25.11 -4.27 15.95
CA GLU A 95 -25.77 -4.78 17.18
C GLU A 95 -25.71 -6.32 17.25
N LYS A 96 -25.88 -7.00 16.13
CA LYS A 96 -25.81 -8.48 16.07
C LYS A 96 -24.40 -8.99 16.24
N ILE A 97 -23.40 -8.23 15.76
CA ILE A 97 -21.99 -8.56 15.95
C ILE A 97 -21.64 -8.42 17.43
N GLU A 98 -22.06 -7.32 18.08
CA GLU A 98 -21.85 -7.09 19.51
C GLU A 98 -22.49 -8.18 20.37
N GLU A 99 -23.77 -8.51 20.14
CA GLU A 99 -24.43 -9.62 20.83
C GLU A 99 -23.68 -10.96 20.65
N HIS A 100 -23.12 -11.20 19.47
CA HIS A 100 -22.35 -12.43 19.21
C HIS A 100 -21.06 -12.45 20.02
N LEU A 101 -20.35 -11.32 20.10
CA LEU A 101 -19.14 -11.18 20.91
C LEU A 101 -19.44 -11.38 22.40
N GLU A 102 -20.49 -10.74 22.93
CA GLU A 102 -20.91 -10.88 24.33
C GLU A 102 -21.27 -12.33 24.68
N LYS A 103 -22.03 -13.02 23.81
CA LYS A 103 -22.36 -14.44 23.98
C LYS A 103 -21.13 -15.34 24.03
N GLN A 104 -20.04 -14.95 23.37
CA GLN A 104 -18.75 -15.65 23.42
C GLN A 104 -17.84 -15.16 24.55
N GLY A 105 -18.34 -14.31 25.46
CA GLY A 105 -17.61 -13.79 26.60
C GLY A 105 -16.60 -12.69 26.24
N ILE A 106 -16.68 -12.14 25.03
CA ILE A 106 -15.88 -11.01 24.59
C ILE A 106 -16.74 -9.76 24.76
N SER A 107 -16.54 -9.04 25.86
CA SER A 107 -17.18 -7.75 26.09
C SER A 107 -16.21 -6.61 25.78
N SER A 108 -16.75 -5.49 25.31
CA SER A 108 -15.95 -4.28 25.18
C SER A 108 -15.44 -3.85 26.56
N MET A 109 -14.18 -3.43 26.67
CA MET A 109 -13.69 -2.84 27.92
C MET A 109 -14.53 -1.60 28.21
N GLN A 110 -15.32 -1.63 29.28
CA GLN A 110 -15.91 -0.43 29.87
C GLN A 110 -14.83 0.21 30.75
N ASP A 111 -14.43 1.44 30.43
CA ASP A 111 -13.57 2.28 31.28
C ASP A 111 -14.21 2.54 32.65
#